data_AF-A0A7M3YL02-F1
#
_entry.id   AF-A0A7M3YL02-F1
#
_cell.length_a   1.000
_cell.length_b   1.000
_cell.length_c   1.000
_cell.angle_alpha   90.00
_cell.angle_beta   90.00
_cell.angle_gamma   90.00
#
_symmetry.space_group_name_H-M   'P 1'
#
loop_
_entity.id
_entity.type
_entity.pdbx_description
1 polymer ?
#
loop_
_entity_poly.entity_id
_entity_poly.type
_entity_poly.pdbx_seq_one_letter_code
_entity_poly.pdbx_strand_id
1 'polypeptide(L)'
;RPNKREDRLADLRAKSAATAQFAKEAQDAKKSADKDPKEVEPEIVTDTIDEDLLENQLSEDIPISKEIINSSSNVFKTIKTEVGKRERKPKRRRPADKRGGGRQPQSKKLDRRKYLEYKYAARELLDNDSVSEEHRSNILGQIWAKGERSGVNDAIEFINEKEAELIIPEEVAEEFRKMVKKYTTKR
;
A
#
# COMPACT_ATOMS: atom_id res chain seq x y z
N ARG A 1 -25.88 22.15 -41.59
CA ARG A 1 -25.07 20.94 -41.82
C ARG A 1 -24.18 21.23 -43.02
N PRO A 2 -22.84 21.17 -42.91
CA PRO A 2 -21.97 21.38 -44.06
C PRO A 2 -22.16 20.23 -45.06
N ASN A 3 -22.70 20.56 -46.22
CA ASN A 3 -23.15 19.58 -47.22
C ASN A 3 -22.05 19.23 -48.25
N LYS A 4 -20.86 19.84 -48.16
CA LYS A 4 -19.71 19.57 -49.05
C LYS A 4 -18.50 19.06 -48.26
N ARG A 5 -17.67 18.24 -48.92
CA ARG A 5 -16.45 17.62 -48.33
C ARG A 5 -15.44 18.66 -47.88
N GLU A 6 -15.35 19.78 -48.59
CA GLU A 6 -14.45 20.89 -48.31
C GLU A 6 -14.77 21.55 -46.97
N ASP A 7 -16.03 21.86 -46.72
CA ASP A 7 -16.50 22.45 -45.46
C ASP A 7 -16.18 21.53 -44.26
N ARG A 8 -16.34 20.21 -44.40
CA ARG A 8 -15.99 19.24 -43.34
C ARG A 8 -14.49 19.20 -43.06
N LEU A 9 -13.66 19.36 -44.10
CA LEU A 9 -12.20 19.42 -43.95
C LEU A 9 -11.76 20.76 -43.32
N ALA A 10 -12.45 21.86 -43.62
CA ALA A 10 -12.22 23.15 -42.98
C ALA A 10 -12.55 23.09 -41.49
N ASP A 11 -13.70 22.51 -41.13
CA ASP A 11 -14.10 22.30 -39.73
C ASP A 11 -13.11 21.41 -38.96
N LEU A 12 -12.60 20.35 -39.60
CA LEU A 12 -11.58 19.48 -38.99
C LEU A 12 -10.26 20.22 -38.77
N ARG A 13 -9.82 21.04 -39.74
CA ARG A 13 -8.62 21.86 -39.59
C ARG A 13 -8.77 22.91 -38.49
N ALA A 14 -9.92 23.57 -38.42
CA ALA A 14 -10.24 24.54 -37.36
C ALA A 14 -10.20 23.89 -35.96
N LYS A 15 -10.80 22.70 -35.81
CA LYS A 15 -10.76 21.94 -34.57
C LYS A 15 -9.33 21.53 -34.18
N SER A 16 -8.54 21.05 -35.15
CA SER A 16 -7.12 20.70 -34.88
C SER A 16 -6.27 21.92 -34.50
N ALA A 17 -6.51 23.08 -35.11
CA ALA A 17 -5.80 24.31 -34.80
C ALA A 17 -6.11 24.79 -33.38
N ALA A 18 -7.39 24.75 -32.97
CA ALA A 18 -7.79 25.11 -31.61
C ALA A 18 -7.15 24.19 -30.55
N THR A 19 -7.09 22.87 -30.80
CA THR A 19 -6.42 21.94 -29.88
C THR A 19 -4.90 22.18 -29.80
N ALA A 20 -4.27 22.56 -30.91
CA ALA A 20 -2.84 22.87 -30.94
C ALA A 20 -2.53 24.18 -30.20
N GLN A 21 -3.40 25.18 -30.29
CA GLN A 21 -3.27 26.44 -29.55
C GLN A 21 -3.41 26.21 -28.04
N PHE A 22 -4.43 25.44 -27.63
CA PHE A 22 -4.62 25.09 -26.22
C PHE A 22 -3.42 24.31 -25.63
N ALA A 23 -2.82 23.42 -26.42
CA ALA A 23 -1.62 22.69 -26.01
C ALA A 23 -0.39 23.60 -25.87
N LYS A 24 -0.22 24.60 -26.74
CA LYS A 24 0.86 25.58 -26.64
C LYS A 24 0.68 26.48 -25.42
N GLU A 25 -0.53 27.00 -25.22
CA GLU A 25 -0.86 27.85 -24.08
C GLU A 25 -0.66 27.11 -22.74
N ALA A 26 -1.01 25.83 -22.66
CA ALA A 26 -0.74 25.00 -21.50
C ALA A 26 0.75 24.74 -21.25
N GLN A 27 1.58 24.71 -22.30
CA GLN A 27 3.04 24.60 -22.16
C GLN A 27 3.69 25.92 -21.75
N ASP A 28 3.22 27.04 -22.31
CA ASP A 28 3.71 28.38 -21.97
C ASP A 28 3.32 28.75 -20.53
N ALA A 29 2.13 28.37 -20.07
CA ALA A 29 1.69 28.53 -18.67
C ALA A 29 2.52 27.69 -17.67
N LYS A 30 3.01 26.52 -18.09
CA LYS A 30 3.96 25.73 -17.27
C LYS A 30 5.34 26.37 -17.24
N LYS A 31 5.78 26.98 -18.34
CA LYS A 31 7.10 27.61 -18.46
C LYS A 31 7.19 28.96 -17.75
N SER A 32 6.07 29.68 -17.57
CA SER A 32 6.00 30.91 -16.78
C SER A 32 5.94 30.66 -15.26
N ALA A 33 5.62 29.44 -14.81
CA ALA A 33 5.65 29.07 -13.40
C ALA A 33 7.06 28.70 -12.86
N ASP A 34 8.05 28.50 -13.75
CA ASP A 34 9.42 28.09 -13.41
C ASP A 34 10.45 29.25 -13.43
N LYS A 35 10.01 30.51 -13.45
CA LYS A 35 10.90 31.66 -13.32
C LYS A 35 10.55 32.48 -12.08
N ASP A 36 10.98 31.97 -10.92
CA ASP A 36 11.68 32.70 -9.86
C ASP A 36 11.90 31.75 -8.66
N PRO A 37 13.15 31.52 -8.25
CA PRO A 37 13.43 31.54 -6.82
C PRO A 37 14.61 32.47 -6.49
N LYS A 38 14.31 33.53 -5.74
CA LYS A 38 15.29 34.24 -4.91
C LYS A 38 15.45 33.50 -3.59
N GLU A 39 16.64 32.90 -3.42
CA GLU A 39 17.49 32.92 -2.23
C GLU A 39 16.83 33.06 -0.84
N VAL A 40 16.78 31.96 -0.08
CA VAL A 40 16.95 31.92 1.39
C VAL A 40 17.56 30.57 1.76
N GLU A 41 18.78 30.57 2.32
CA GLU A 41 19.42 29.41 2.97
C GLU A 41 18.79 29.12 4.35
N PRO A 42 18.83 27.85 4.81
CA PRO A 42 19.54 27.66 6.08
C PRO A 42 20.45 26.42 6.13
N GLU A 43 21.56 26.63 6.84
CA GLU A 43 22.61 25.70 7.26
C GLU A 43 22.06 24.45 7.95
N ILE A 44 22.61 23.27 7.61
CA ILE A 44 22.48 22.05 8.41
C ILE A 44 23.89 21.57 8.75
N VAL A 45 24.22 21.70 10.04
CA VAL A 45 25.38 21.13 10.71
C VAL A 45 25.23 19.61 10.77
N THR A 46 26.21 18.86 10.26
CA THR A 46 26.31 17.41 10.46
C THR A 46 27.49 17.13 11.39
N ASP A 47 27.18 16.78 12.64
CA ASP A 47 28.18 16.25 13.56
C ASP A 47 28.40 14.76 13.29
N THR A 48 29.66 14.45 13.03
CA THR A 48 30.32 13.15 12.96
C THR A 48 30.42 12.49 14.35
N ILE A 49 30.15 11.19 14.44
CA ILE A 49 30.62 10.35 15.56
C ILE A 49 31.32 9.13 14.95
N ASP A 50 32.57 8.96 15.37
CA ASP A 50 33.58 8.06 14.84
C ASP A 50 33.35 6.58 15.16
N GLU A 51 33.95 5.75 14.30
CA GLU A 51 34.20 4.32 14.48
C GLU A 51 35.13 4.06 15.68
N ASP A 52 34.93 2.93 16.38
CA ASP A 52 35.99 1.91 16.51
C ASP A 52 35.58 0.69 17.35
N LEU A 53 36.23 -0.43 17.03
CA LEU A 53 36.47 -1.64 17.84
C LEU A 53 35.42 -2.79 17.84
N LEU A 54 35.64 -3.80 16.98
CA LEU A 54 36.45 -4.98 17.30
C LEU A 54 36.31 -6.08 16.23
N GLU A 55 37.35 -6.19 15.41
CA GLU A 55 37.62 -7.34 14.56
C GLU A 55 38.50 -8.33 15.33
N ASN A 56 38.13 -9.60 15.36
CA ASN A 56 39.01 -10.70 15.75
C ASN A 56 38.61 -11.98 15.00
N GLN A 57 39.28 -12.14 13.86
CA GLN A 57 39.88 -13.37 13.30
C GLN A 57 39.48 -14.71 13.95
N LEU A 58 39.12 -15.69 13.11
CA LEU A 58 39.85 -16.97 12.99
C LEU A 58 39.26 -17.81 11.84
N SER A 59 40.09 -18.00 10.83
CA SER A 59 39.99 -18.93 9.71
C SER A 59 40.55 -20.30 10.10
N GLU A 60 39.85 -21.39 9.79
CA GLU A 60 40.43 -22.74 9.77
C GLU A 60 39.91 -23.54 8.56
N ASP A 61 40.81 -23.72 7.59
CA ASP A 61 40.67 -24.62 6.44
C ASP A 61 41.12 -26.05 6.83
N ILE A 62 40.30 -27.06 6.53
CA ILE A 62 40.64 -28.49 6.71
C ILE A 62 40.88 -29.13 5.33
N PRO A 63 42.09 -29.65 5.02
CA PRO A 63 42.31 -30.38 3.78
C PRO A 63 41.95 -31.87 3.95
N ILE A 64 40.97 -32.37 3.19
CA ILE A 64 40.68 -33.80 3.09
C ILE A 64 41.47 -34.38 1.91
N SER A 65 42.50 -35.16 2.23
CA SER A 65 43.29 -35.94 1.30
C SER A 65 42.49 -37.11 0.71
N LYS A 66 42.76 -37.37 -0.57
CA LYS A 66 42.19 -38.44 -1.39
C LYS A 66 42.81 -39.80 -1.04
N GLU A 67 41.94 -40.80 -1.08
CA GLU A 67 42.17 -42.20 -1.44
C GLU A 67 42.97 -43.07 -0.47
N ILE A 68 42.35 -44.18 -0.01
CA ILE A 68 43.03 -45.46 0.30
C ILE A 68 41.97 -46.56 0.56
N ILE A 69 42.10 -47.64 -0.23
CA ILE A 69 41.72 -49.05 0.00
C ILE A 69 40.29 -49.49 -0.34
N ASN A 70 40.18 -49.99 -1.58
CA ASN A 70 39.31 -51.09 -1.97
C ASN A 70 39.68 -52.37 -1.20
N SER A 71 38.85 -52.80 -0.23
CA SER A 71 38.60 -54.22 0.09
C SER A 71 37.71 -54.38 1.33
N SER A 72 36.41 -54.10 1.21
CA SER A 72 35.44 -54.64 2.17
C SER A 72 34.58 -55.69 1.47
N SER A 73 34.83 -56.95 1.85
CA SER A 73 33.97 -58.08 1.52
C SER A 73 32.57 -57.80 2.06
N ASN A 74 31.64 -57.47 1.17
CA ASN A 74 30.27 -57.09 1.55
C ASN A 74 29.48 -58.31 2.04
N VAL A 75 29.59 -58.60 3.34
CA VAL A 75 28.81 -59.63 4.06
C VAL A 75 27.30 -59.36 3.97
N PHE A 76 26.88 -58.13 3.68
CA PHE A 76 25.47 -57.76 3.53
C PHE A 76 24.79 -58.26 2.24
N LYS A 77 25.55 -58.77 1.25
CA LYS A 77 24.96 -59.29 0.00
C LYS A 77 24.47 -60.74 0.08
N THR A 78 24.83 -61.48 1.13
CA THR A 78 24.44 -62.89 1.29
C THR A 78 23.08 -63.08 1.95
N ILE A 79 22.51 -62.04 2.57
CA ILE A 79 21.17 -62.11 3.15
C ILE A 79 20.15 -61.85 2.04
N LYS A 80 19.67 -62.92 1.40
CA LYS A 80 18.48 -62.86 0.53
C LYS A 80 17.24 -62.69 1.40
N THR A 81 16.96 -61.45 1.83
CA THR A 81 15.66 -61.14 2.40
C THR A 81 14.63 -61.08 1.27
N GLU A 82 13.54 -61.82 1.40
CA GLU A 82 12.39 -61.69 0.49
C GLU A 82 11.79 -60.30 0.71
N VAL A 83 12.15 -59.36 -0.17
CA VAL A 83 11.57 -58.01 -0.15
C VAL A 83 10.12 -58.13 -0.58
N GLY A 84 9.22 -58.25 0.40
CA GLY A 84 7.78 -58.17 0.17
C GLY A 84 7.44 -56.91 -0.63
N LYS A 85 6.60 -57.06 -1.67
CA LYS A 85 6.18 -55.94 -2.52
C LYS A 85 5.60 -54.86 -1.62
N ARG A 86 6.25 -53.69 -1.57
CA ARG A 86 5.76 -52.55 -0.81
C ARG A 86 4.38 -52.18 -1.35
N GLU A 87 3.34 -52.44 -0.57
CA GLU A 87 1.99 -52.01 -0.91
C GLU A 87 2.02 -50.49 -1.12
N ARG A 88 1.72 -50.06 -2.35
CA ARG A 88 1.60 -48.64 -2.69
C ARG A 88 0.33 -48.13 -2.00
N LYS A 89 0.41 -47.84 -0.70
CA LYS A 89 -0.70 -47.23 0.03
C LYS A 89 -1.06 -45.92 -0.68
N PRO A 90 -2.33 -45.74 -1.10
CA PRO A 90 -2.73 -44.54 -1.81
C PRO A 90 -2.46 -43.32 -0.93
N LYS A 91 -1.77 -42.32 -1.49
CA LYS A 91 -1.42 -41.08 -0.81
C LYS A 91 -2.74 -40.42 -0.38
N ARG A 92 -3.08 -40.52 0.91
CA ARG A 92 -4.32 -39.95 1.47
C ARG A 92 -4.37 -38.47 1.10
N ARG A 93 -5.41 -38.07 0.36
CA ARG A 93 -5.70 -36.66 0.10
C ARG A 93 -5.84 -35.98 1.46
N ARG A 94 -5.04 -34.93 1.71
CA ARG A 94 -5.11 -34.19 2.97
C ARG A 94 -6.52 -33.63 3.16
N PRO A 95 -7.10 -33.66 4.38
CA PRO A 95 -8.38 -33.02 4.68
C PRO A 95 -8.38 -31.56 4.19
N ALA A 96 -9.53 -31.09 3.69
CA ALA A 96 -9.67 -29.74 3.14
C ALA A 96 -9.24 -28.63 4.13
N ASP A 97 -9.37 -28.89 5.43
CA ASP A 97 -8.97 -27.98 6.51
C ASP A 97 -7.46 -27.75 6.62
N LYS A 98 -6.64 -28.62 6.00
CA LYS A 98 -5.17 -28.47 5.93
C LYS A 98 -4.72 -27.86 4.59
N ARG A 99 -5.64 -27.34 3.78
CA ARG A 99 -5.31 -26.44 2.66
C ARG A 99 -5.01 -25.05 3.24
N GLY A 100 -3.89 -24.94 3.94
CA GLY A 100 -3.37 -23.65 4.38
C GLY A 100 -3.28 -22.71 3.17
N GLY A 101 -3.84 -21.51 3.30
CA GLY A 101 -3.88 -20.51 2.22
C GLY A 101 -5.26 -20.26 1.60
N GLY A 102 -6.35 -20.40 2.35
CA GLY A 102 -7.63 -19.80 1.97
C GLY A 102 -7.50 -18.28 1.80
N ARG A 103 -8.39 -17.66 1.00
CA ARG A 103 -8.44 -16.19 0.92
C ARG A 103 -8.77 -15.64 2.30
N GLN A 104 -8.05 -14.60 2.73
CA GLN A 104 -8.39 -13.87 3.95
C GLN A 104 -9.86 -13.40 3.86
N PRO A 105 -10.65 -13.50 4.94
CA PRO A 105 -12.01 -12.97 4.95
C PRO A 105 -11.99 -11.50 4.55
N GLN A 106 -12.80 -11.16 3.55
CA GLN A 106 -12.91 -9.78 3.08
C GLN A 106 -13.64 -8.95 4.12
N SER A 107 -13.04 -7.84 4.54
CA SER A 107 -13.65 -6.89 5.46
C SER A 107 -14.07 -5.62 4.72
N LYS A 108 -14.99 -4.86 5.31
CA LYS A 108 -15.35 -3.53 4.77
C LYS A 108 -14.29 -2.53 5.22
N LYS A 109 -13.67 -1.84 4.26
CA LYS A 109 -12.63 -0.82 4.47
C LYS A 109 -12.95 0.44 3.66
N LEU A 110 -12.39 1.59 4.03
CA LEU A 110 -12.52 2.79 3.21
C LEU A 110 -11.82 2.62 1.86
N ASP A 111 -12.46 3.13 0.80
CA ASP A 111 -11.91 3.07 -0.54
C ASP A 111 -10.84 4.13 -0.74
N ARG A 112 -9.58 3.68 -0.82
CA ARG A 112 -8.38 4.52 -1.03
C ARG A 112 -8.53 5.50 -2.20
N ARG A 113 -9.26 5.11 -3.25
CA ARG A 113 -9.43 5.94 -4.46
C ARG A 113 -10.28 7.18 -4.20
N LYS A 114 -11.18 7.11 -3.22
CA LYS A 114 -12.08 8.20 -2.83
C LYS A 114 -11.53 9.07 -1.70
N TYR A 115 -10.22 8.99 -1.44
CA TYR A 115 -9.59 9.76 -0.37
C TYR A 115 -9.84 11.26 -0.50
N LEU A 116 -9.68 11.82 -1.71
CA LEU A 116 -9.88 13.26 -1.92
C LEU A 116 -11.32 13.67 -1.68
N GLU A 117 -12.30 12.92 -2.21
CA GLU A 117 -13.72 13.16 -1.97
C GLU A 117 -14.04 13.14 -0.46
N TYR A 118 -13.56 12.11 0.24
CA TYR A 118 -13.73 11.99 1.69
C TYR A 118 -13.06 13.16 2.42
N LYS A 119 -11.83 13.53 2.05
CA LYS A 119 -11.07 14.60 2.69
C LYS A 119 -11.79 15.94 2.60
N TYR A 120 -12.35 16.28 1.45
CA TYR A 120 -13.08 17.54 1.28
C TYR A 120 -14.39 17.54 2.06
N ALA A 121 -15.19 16.47 1.96
CA ALA A 121 -16.45 16.35 2.72
C ALA A 121 -16.23 16.37 4.24
N ALA A 122 -15.20 15.65 4.71
CA ALA A 122 -14.84 15.62 6.12
C ALA A 122 -14.31 16.96 6.63
N ARG A 123 -13.61 17.73 5.78
CA ARG A 123 -13.11 19.05 6.15
C ARG A 123 -14.24 20.06 6.28
N GLU A 124 -15.20 20.04 5.37
CA GLU A 124 -16.42 20.86 5.45
C GLU A 124 -17.20 20.57 6.73
N LEU A 125 -17.36 19.29 7.07
CA LEU A 125 -18.04 18.86 8.29
C LEU A 125 -17.33 19.31 9.58
N LEU A 126 -16.00 19.43 9.57
CA LEU A 126 -15.19 19.84 10.72
C LEU A 126 -14.98 21.35 10.80
N ASP A 127 -15.46 22.14 9.82
CA ASP A 127 -15.26 23.59 9.81
C ASP A 127 -16.17 24.33 10.81
N ASN A 128 -16.96 23.58 11.58
CA ASN A 128 -17.81 24.09 12.64
C ASN A 128 -17.00 24.66 13.82
N ASP A 129 -17.49 25.75 14.40
CA ASP A 129 -16.85 26.45 15.54
C ASP A 129 -16.80 25.60 16.83
N SER A 130 -17.65 24.58 16.90
CA SER A 130 -17.69 23.63 18.02
C SER A 130 -16.50 22.68 18.08
N VAL A 131 -15.70 22.57 17.01
CA VAL A 131 -14.51 21.72 16.96
C VAL A 131 -13.25 22.58 16.87
N SER A 132 -12.41 22.49 17.90
CA SER A 132 -11.11 23.19 17.94
C SER A 132 -10.27 22.87 16.71
N GLU A 133 -9.70 23.91 16.10
CA GLU A 133 -8.91 23.82 14.87
C GLU A 133 -7.72 22.87 14.99
N GLU A 134 -7.15 22.75 16.19
CA GLU A 134 -6.06 21.84 16.54
C GLU A 134 -6.44 20.36 16.32
N HIS A 135 -7.69 20.00 16.56
CA HIS A 135 -8.16 18.62 16.49
C HIS A 135 -8.65 18.23 15.10
N ARG A 136 -9.06 19.19 14.25
CA ARG A 136 -9.68 18.94 12.94
C ARG A 136 -8.81 18.05 12.05
N SER A 137 -7.54 18.43 11.87
CA SER A 137 -6.59 17.68 11.03
C SER A 137 -6.27 16.29 11.58
N ASN A 138 -6.15 16.20 12.91
CA ASN A 138 -5.82 14.94 13.58
C ASN A 138 -6.99 13.93 13.46
N ILE A 139 -8.21 14.36 13.76
CA ILE A 139 -9.42 13.56 13.64
C ILE A 139 -9.59 13.04 12.21
N LEU A 140 -9.50 13.93 11.22
CA LEU A 140 -9.66 13.57 9.81
C LEU A 140 -8.63 12.51 9.39
N GLY A 141 -7.35 12.71 9.75
CA GLY A 141 -6.27 11.79 9.42
C GLY A 141 -6.43 10.43 10.11
N GLN A 142 -6.78 10.41 11.40
CA GLN A 142 -6.93 9.18 12.17
C GLN A 142 -8.15 8.36 11.75
N ILE A 143 -9.31 8.99 11.50
CA ILE A 143 -10.50 8.28 10.99
C ILE A 143 -10.16 7.61 9.65
N TRP A 144 -9.50 8.33 8.75
CA TRP A 144 -9.11 7.78 7.47
C TRP A 144 -8.14 6.61 7.62
N ALA A 145 -7.07 6.78 8.42
CA ALA A 145 -6.07 5.76 8.62
C ALA A 145 -6.66 4.49 9.25
N LYS A 146 -7.48 4.62 10.30
CA LYS A 146 -8.16 3.48 10.96
C LYS A 146 -9.14 2.79 9.99
N GLY A 147 -9.92 3.58 9.25
CA GLY A 147 -10.90 3.09 8.28
C GLY A 147 -10.30 2.35 7.08
N GLU A 148 -9.16 2.81 6.61
CA GLU A 148 -8.46 2.25 5.45
C GLU A 148 -7.60 1.04 5.81
N ARG A 149 -6.86 1.11 6.92
CA ARG A 149 -5.88 0.08 7.31
C ARG A 149 -6.54 -1.06 8.06
N SER A 150 -7.29 -0.74 9.11
CA SER A 150 -7.88 -1.74 9.99
C SER A 150 -9.27 -2.14 9.49
N GLY A 151 -10.17 -1.17 9.36
CA GLY A 151 -11.52 -1.38 8.84
C GLY A 151 -12.52 -0.33 9.31
N VAL A 152 -13.75 -0.49 8.84
CA VAL A 152 -14.84 0.47 9.09
C VAL A 152 -15.26 0.51 10.55
N ASN A 153 -15.22 -0.63 11.25
CA ASN A 153 -15.62 -0.70 12.65
C ASN A 153 -14.67 0.11 13.53
N ASP A 154 -13.36 -0.05 13.36
CA ASP A 154 -12.33 0.69 14.09
C ASP A 154 -12.41 2.21 13.87
N ALA A 155 -12.82 2.64 12.66
CA ALA A 155 -13.08 4.05 12.40
C ALA A 155 -14.30 4.56 13.17
N ILE A 156 -15.37 3.77 13.25
CA ILE A 156 -16.58 4.12 14.02
C ILE A 156 -16.28 4.15 15.52
N GLU A 157 -15.54 3.16 16.04
CA GLU A 157 -15.10 3.13 17.43
C GLU A 157 -14.31 4.37 17.80
N PHE A 158 -13.38 4.79 16.94
CA PHE A 158 -12.64 6.03 17.14
C PHE A 158 -13.52 7.29 17.15
N ILE A 159 -14.54 7.36 16.29
CA ILE A 159 -15.49 8.47 16.32
C ILE A 159 -16.24 8.50 17.66
N ASN A 160 -16.67 7.34 18.14
CA ASN A 160 -17.36 7.22 19.43
C ASN A 160 -16.45 7.60 20.61
N GLU A 161 -15.16 7.22 20.56
CA GLU A 161 -14.15 7.64 21.55
C GLU A 161 -14.04 9.17 21.59
N LYS A 162 -13.95 9.83 20.43
CA LYS A 162 -13.79 11.29 20.35
C LYS A 162 -15.05 12.08 20.71
N GLU A 163 -16.22 11.50 20.48
CA GLU A 163 -17.50 12.01 20.96
C GLU A 163 -17.60 11.88 22.50
N ALA A 164 -17.21 10.74 23.06
CA ALA A 164 -17.18 10.54 24.51
C ALA A 164 -16.17 11.44 25.24
N GLU A 165 -15.06 11.78 24.57
CA GLU A 165 -14.08 12.78 25.04
C GLU A 165 -14.57 14.23 24.88
N LEU A 166 -15.76 14.46 24.31
CA LEU A 166 -16.34 15.78 24.03
C LEU A 166 -15.47 16.65 23.10
N ILE A 167 -14.65 16.02 22.25
CA ILE A 167 -13.84 16.73 21.25
C ILE A 167 -14.69 17.08 20.03
N ILE A 168 -15.67 16.24 19.71
CA ILE A 168 -16.57 16.41 18.57
C ILE A 168 -18.00 16.37 19.09
N PRO A 169 -18.90 17.29 18.65
CA PRO A 169 -20.31 17.22 19.01
C PRO A 169 -21.00 16.01 18.38
N GLU A 170 -22.07 15.52 19.03
CA GLU A 170 -22.83 14.34 18.62
C GLU A 170 -23.33 14.41 17.17
N GLU A 171 -23.83 15.58 16.74
CA GLU A 171 -24.31 15.81 15.37
C GLU A 171 -23.21 15.52 14.32
N VAL A 172 -22.02 16.08 14.54
CA VAL A 172 -20.87 15.87 13.66
C VAL A 172 -20.40 14.41 13.71
N ALA A 173 -20.39 13.80 14.89
CA ALA A 173 -20.04 12.39 15.05
C ALA A 173 -21.00 11.47 14.26
N GLU A 174 -22.30 11.73 14.30
CA GLU A 174 -23.29 10.95 13.56
C GLU A 174 -23.11 11.07 12.04
N GLU A 175 -22.81 12.27 11.55
CA GLU A 175 -22.50 12.50 10.14
C GLU A 175 -21.21 11.80 9.70
N PHE A 176 -20.16 11.81 10.54
CA PHE A 176 -18.96 11.04 10.29
C PHE A 176 -19.24 9.54 10.18
N ARG A 177 -20.08 8.98 11.05
CA ARG A 177 -20.49 7.56 10.97
C ARG A 177 -21.20 7.25 9.65
N LYS A 178 -22.06 8.15 9.15
CA LYS A 178 -22.75 8.02 7.86
C LYS A 178 -21.76 8.09 6.70
N MET A 179 -20.86 9.07 6.73
CA MET A 179 -19.84 9.28 5.71
C MET A 179 -18.89 8.08 5.61
N VAL A 180 -18.36 7.60 6.73
CA VAL A 180 -17.48 6.41 6.77
C VAL A 180 -18.14 5.25 6.05
N LYS A 181 -19.42 4.95 6.31
CA LYS A 181 -20.17 3.87 5.65
C LYS A 181 -20.38 4.08 4.14
N LYS A 182 -20.56 5.32 3.70
CA LYS A 182 -20.76 5.70 2.29
C LYS A 182 -19.52 5.45 1.43
N TYR A 183 -18.33 5.69 1.97
CA TYR A 183 -17.06 5.59 1.24
C TYR A 183 -16.37 4.22 1.38
N THR A 184 -17.12 3.17 1.72
CA THR A 184 -16.58 1.82 1.94
C THR A 184 -16.60 0.96 0.68
N THR A 185 -15.62 0.05 0.61
CA THR A 185 -15.58 -1.05 -0.34
C THR A 185 -15.24 -2.34 0.41
N LYS A 186 -15.81 -3.48 -0.01
CA LYS A 186 -15.48 -4.79 0.53
C LYS A 186 -14.16 -5.26 -0.08
N ARG A 187 -13.15 -5.54 0.75
CA ARG A 187 -11.79 -5.85 0.31
C ARG A 187 -11.20 -7.05 1.01
#